data_AF-A0AAW7UZ74-F1
#
_entry.id   AF-A0AAW7UZ74-F1
#
_cell.length_a   1.000
_cell.length_b   1.000
_cell.length_c   1.000
_cell.angle_alpha   90.00
_cell.angle_beta   90.00
_cell.angle_gamma   90.00
#
_symmetry.space_group_name_H-M   'P 1'
#
loop_
_entity.id
_entity.type
_entity.pdbx_description
1 polymer ?
#
loop_
_entity_poly.entity_id
_entity_poly.type
_entity_poly.pdbx_seq_one_letter_code
_entity_poly.pdbx_strand_id
1 'polypeptide(L)'
;MHSLQKYIKHKYTHLTFFLSLLFFMIFESREDIIKKTLSFSLDEVLPFLMFAFFSAFISITIKEKIAKKYPETNDGITIIALIFGVTLYSVFILYYLYGDVYQSTIALLISSVLLGSGWWVQATVSKVAARKSHTLNTLMNQRNSELFHKKVSSVANTFGLRKTINEIIAKQRLIPNDKDLKNKKVHDKYISAGNDMFFVLNYYEFICSGIINGDFDEDSMRECLGQIVPGLEVRAFHFIRIAREISGSSCFCNFVAVSDKWSTNGGSLILRHEKGEPVINNLTHCFEETACYNTTS
;
A
#
# COMPACT_ATOMS: atom_id res chain seq x y z
N MET A 1 9.49 -14.91 7.15
CA MET A 1 9.62 -13.87 6.10
C MET A 1 10.58 -12.73 6.48
N HIS A 2 10.55 -12.25 7.73
CA HIS A 2 11.45 -11.17 8.23
C HIS A 2 12.96 -11.54 8.26
N SER A 3 13.31 -12.82 8.38
CA SER A 3 14.71 -13.31 8.38
C SER A 3 15.33 -13.38 6.97
N LEU A 4 14.52 -13.67 5.94
CA LEU A 4 14.98 -13.79 4.56
C LEU A 4 15.33 -12.41 3.97
N GLN A 5 14.55 -11.37 4.28
CA GLN A 5 14.87 -9.99 3.91
C GLN A 5 16.19 -9.50 4.55
N LYS A 6 16.48 -9.92 5.79
CA LYS A 6 17.75 -9.61 6.48
C LYS A 6 18.94 -10.29 5.79
N TYR A 7 18.77 -11.54 5.33
CA TYR A 7 19.79 -12.31 4.62
C TYR A 7 20.08 -11.74 3.22
N ILE A 8 19.04 -11.31 2.50
CA ILE A 8 19.17 -10.65 1.19
C ILE A 8 19.87 -9.28 1.34
N LYS A 9 19.56 -8.51 2.39
CA LYS A 9 20.21 -7.22 2.69
C LYS A 9 21.74 -7.36 2.91
N HIS A 10 22.21 -8.48 3.48
CA HIS A 10 23.63 -8.77 3.72
C HIS A 10 24.37 -9.23 2.46
N LYS A 11 23.71 -10.00 1.58
CA LYS A 11 24.34 -10.56 0.36
C LYS A 11 24.81 -9.47 -0.60
N TYR A 12 24.09 -8.35 -0.68
CA TYR A 12 24.44 -7.25 -1.58
C TYR A 12 25.50 -6.30 -1.02
N THR A 13 25.70 -6.23 0.29
CA THR A 13 26.78 -5.45 0.92
C THR A 13 28.15 -6.06 0.61
N HIS A 14 28.22 -7.39 0.57
CA HIS A 14 29.42 -8.11 0.13
C HIS A 14 29.64 -7.99 -1.37
N LEU A 15 28.58 -7.98 -2.18
CA LEU A 15 28.69 -7.78 -3.63
C LEU A 15 29.16 -6.37 -3.99
N THR A 16 28.70 -5.33 -3.28
CA THR A 16 29.17 -3.95 -3.47
C THR A 16 30.62 -3.79 -3.05
N PHE A 17 31.02 -4.41 -1.94
CA PHE A 17 32.41 -4.44 -1.51
C PHE A 17 33.30 -5.17 -2.52
N PHE A 18 32.81 -6.29 -3.07
CA PHE A 18 33.53 -7.09 -4.06
C PHE A 18 33.66 -6.37 -5.41
N LEU A 19 32.61 -5.68 -5.87
CA LEU A 19 32.67 -4.87 -7.10
C LEU A 19 33.55 -3.62 -6.93
N SER A 20 33.57 -2.98 -5.76
CA SER A 20 34.53 -1.90 -5.48
C SER A 20 35.96 -2.42 -5.43
N LEU A 21 36.18 -3.63 -4.89
CA LEU A 21 37.48 -4.30 -4.88
C LEU A 21 37.92 -4.71 -6.29
N LEU A 22 36.99 -5.14 -7.13
CA LEU A 22 37.25 -5.53 -8.52
C LEU A 22 37.52 -4.29 -9.40
N PHE A 23 36.83 -3.18 -9.14
CA PHE A 23 37.13 -1.88 -9.76
C PHE A 23 38.50 -1.34 -9.30
N PHE A 24 38.86 -1.54 -8.03
CA PHE A 24 40.19 -1.27 -7.50
C PHE A 24 41.26 -2.10 -8.23
N MET A 25 41.05 -3.40 -8.41
CA MET A 25 41.98 -4.28 -9.13
C MET A 25 42.11 -3.94 -10.62
N ILE A 26 41.04 -3.46 -11.28
CA ILE A 26 41.11 -3.01 -12.69
C ILE A 26 41.95 -1.73 -12.81
N PHE A 27 41.83 -0.80 -11.85
CA PHE A 27 42.65 0.41 -11.79
C PHE A 27 44.12 0.11 -11.40
N GLU A 28 44.34 -0.90 -10.56
CA GLU A 28 45.66 -1.45 -10.24
C GLU A 28 46.35 -2.12 -11.42
N SER A 29 45.67 -2.46 -12.53
CA SER A 29 46.36 -3.07 -13.69
C SER A 29 47.31 -2.13 -14.45
N ARG A 30 47.46 -0.88 -14.02
CA ARG A 30 48.47 0.09 -14.49
C ARG A 30 49.71 -0.01 -13.59
N GLU A 31 50.85 -0.43 -14.14
CA GLU A 31 52.12 -0.58 -13.39
C GLU A 31 52.55 0.70 -12.62
N ASP A 32 52.20 1.89 -13.10
CA ASP A 32 52.48 3.18 -12.45
C ASP A 32 51.67 3.42 -11.17
N ILE A 33 50.47 2.83 -11.08
CA ILE A 33 49.59 2.96 -9.92
C ILE A 33 50.03 1.95 -8.85
N ILE A 34 50.37 0.71 -9.21
CA ILE A 34 50.87 -0.32 -8.27
C ILE A 34 52.08 0.19 -7.48
N LYS A 35 53.07 0.78 -8.16
CA LYS A 35 54.28 1.30 -7.51
C LYS A 35 53.99 2.46 -6.55
N LYS A 36 52.95 3.24 -6.82
CA LYS A 36 52.51 4.38 -5.99
C LYS A 36 51.58 3.95 -4.85
N THR A 37 50.80 2.88 -5.04
CA THR A 37 49.93 2.27 -4.02
C THR A 37 50.73 1.50 -2.97
N LEU A 38 51.81 0.81 -3.37
CA LEU A 38 52.72 0.09 -2.46
C LEU A 38 53.60 1.04 -1.62
N SER A 39 53.70 2.32 -1.99
CA SER A 39 54.44 3.33 -1.23
C SER A 39 53.59 4.16 -0.28
N PHE A 40 52.30 3.83 -0.09
CA PHE A 40 51.43 4.62 0.78
C PHE A 40 51.84 4.52 2.25
N SER A 41 52.05 5.69 2.84
CA SER A 41 52.22 5.84 4.28
C SER A 41 50.88 5.66 5.01
N LEU A 42 50.92 5.27 6.29
CA LEU A 42 49.72 5.14 7.14
C LEU A 42 48.89 6.43 7.18
N ASP A 43 49.53 7.59 7.04
CA ASP A 43 48.92 8.91 7.02
C ASP A 43 48.10 9.19 5.75
N GLU A 44 48.37 8.48 4.64
CA GLU A 44 47.65 8.61 3.37
C GLU A 44 46.47 7.62 3.26
N VAL A 45 46.56 6.48 3.94
CA VAL A 45 45.51 5.45 3.97
C VAL A 45 44.38 5.81 4.95
N LEU A 46 44.69 6.50 6.05
CA LEU A 46 43.69 6.85 7.06
C LEU A 46 42.60 7.82 6.53
N PRO A 47 42.92 8.91 5.81
CA PRO A 47 41.91 9.80 5.21
C PRO A 47 41.02 9.07 4.20
N PHE A 48 41.59 8.11 3.45
CA PHE A 48 40.85 7.29 2.50
C PHE A 48 39.82 6.39 3.20
N LEU A 49 40.23 5.69 4.27
CA LEU A 49 39.32 4.84 5.05
C LEU A 49 38.21 5.68 5.71
N MET A 50 38.54 6.86 6.23
CA MET A 50 37.55 7.78 6.79
C MET A 50 36.56 8.25 5.72
N PHE A 51 37.04 8.63 4.54
CA PHE A 51 36.19 9.04 3.42
C PHE A 51 35.27 7.92 2.93
N ALA A 52 35.79 6.70 2.81
CA ALA A 52 35.02 5.51 2.44
C ALA A 52 33.91 5.22 3.47
N PHE A 53 34.22 5.36 4.77
CA PHE A 53 33.23 5.17 5.83
C PHE A 53 32.13 6.24 5.80
N PHE A 54 32.50 7.52 5.69
CA PHE A 54 31.53 8.62 5.63
C PHE A 54 30.64 8.55 4.38
N SER A 55 31.20 8.23 3.21
CA SER A 55 30.43 8.09 1.97
C SER A 55 29.45 6.92 2.01
N ALA A 56 29.84 5.79 2.59
CA ALA A 56 28.96 4.66 2.82
C ALA A 56 27.84 5.01 3.81
N PHE A 57 28.16 5.70 4.91
CA PHE A 57 27.19 6.12 5.90
C PHE A 57 26.11 7.06 5.32
N ILE A 58 26.51 8.07 4.55
CA ILE A 58 25.59 9.01 3.89
C ILE A 58 24.70 8.27 2.90
N SER A 59 25.27 7.40 2.07
CA SER A 59 24.53 6.63 1.05
C SER A 59 23.47 5.72 1.69
N ILE A 60 23.79 5.06 2.80
CA ILE A 60 22.85 4.21 3.54
C ILE A 60 21.74 5.05 4.17
N THR A 61 22.08 6.19 4.78
CA THR A 61 21.10 7.08 5.43
C THR A 61 20.09 7.64 4.42
N ILE A 62 20.56 8.09 3.25
CA ILE A 62 19.69 8.57 2.16
C ILE A 62 18.78 7.44 1.67
N LYS A 63 19.34 6.25 1.45
CA LYS A 63 18.58 5.08 1.05
C LYS A 63 17.46 4.77 2.04
N GLU A 64 17.75 4.71 3.33
CA GLU A 64 16.76 4.34 4.35
C GLU A 64 15.63 5.38 4.44
N LYS A 65 15.97 6.67 4.34
CA LYS A 65 14.97 7.74 4.39
C LYS A 65 14.03 7.72 3.18
N ILE A 66 14.56 7.51 1.98
CA ILE A 66 13.73 7.47 0.76
C ILE A 66 12.95 6.15 0.68
N ALA A 67 13.58 5.01 0.96
CA ALA A 67 12.91 3.71 0.93
C ALA A 67 11.79 3.59 1.98
N LYS A 68 11.94 4.26 3.14
CA LYS A 68 10.86 4.33 4.14
C LYS A 68 9.65 5.13 3.64
N LYS A 69 9.88 6.20 2.86
CA LYS A 69 8.79 7.04 2.32
C LYS A 69 8.17 6.46 1.06
N TYR A 70 8.96 5.82 0.21
CA TYR A 70 8.55 5.25 -1.07
C TYR A 70 9.08 3.81 -1.20
N PRO A 71 8.38 2.81 -0.66
CA PRO A 71 8.87 1.43 -0.63
C PRO A 71 9.15 0.86 -2.03
N GLU A 72 8.41 1.31 -3.05
CA GLU A 72 8.59 0.88 -4.45
C GLU A 72 9.93 1.33 -5.08
N THR A 73 10.67 2.22 -4.44
CA THR A 73 11.97 2.70 -4.94
C THR A 73 13.16 1.89 -4.40
N ASN A 74 12.93 0.94 -3.48
CA ASN A 74 13.99 0.27 -2.72
C ASN A 74 15.02 -0.47 -3.60
N ASP A 75 14.56 -1.14 -4.66
CA ASP A 75 15.42 -1.91 -5.55
C ASP A 75 16.34 -0.99 -6.38
N GLY A 76 15.80 0.06 -6.99
CA GLY A 76 16.61 0.97 -7.82
C GLY A 76 17.44 1.97 -7.03
N ILE A 77 17.02 2.37 -5.82
CA ILE A 77 17.86 3.19 -4.92
C ILE A 77 19.12 2.44 -4.51
N THR A 78 19.08 1.11 -4.43
CA THR A 78 20.29 0.32 -4.16
C THR A 78 21.32 0.46 -5.28
N ILE A 79 20.87 0.47 -6.53
CA ILE A 79 21.74 0.67 -7.71
C ILE A 79 22.28 2.12 -7.72
N ILE A 80 21.43 3.11 -7.44
CA ILE A 80 21.83 4.51 -7.36
C ILE A 80 22.87 4.73 -6.25
N ALA A 81 22.67 4.15 -5.07
CA ALA A 81 23.61 4.25 -3.96
C ALA A 81 24.96 3.60 -4.31
N LEU A 82 24.95 2.49 -5.07
CA LEU A 82 26.17 1.86 -5.59
C LEU A 82 26.90 2.79 -6.56
N ILE A 83 26.18 3.34 -7.55
CA ILE A 83 26.73 4.29 -8.52
C ILE A 83 27.34 5.51 -7.80
N PHE A 84 26.61 6.08 -6.83
CA PHE A 84 27.08 7.21 -6.04
C PHE A 84 28.35 6.88 -5.24
N GLY A 85 28.42 5.70 -4.62
CA GLY A 85 29.62 5.22 -3.93
C GLY A 85 30.82 5.07 -4.86
N VAL A 86 30.62 4.47 -6.05
CA VAL A 86 31.68 4.34 -7.07
C VAL A 86 32.15 5.72 -7.54
N THR A 87 31.23 6.67 -7.75
CA THR A 87 31.59 8.03 -8.18
C THR A 87 32.38 8.78 -7.11
N LEU A 88 31.98 8.72 -5.85
CA LEU A 88 32.74 9.32 -4.75
C LEU A 88 34.15 8.72 -4.63
N TYR A 89 34.27 7.42 -4.86
CA TYR A 89 35.56 6.72 -4.90
C TYR A 89 36.46 7.20 -6.04
N SER A 90 35.92 7.29 -7.26
CA SER A 90 36.63 7.80 -8.43
C SER A 90 37.08 9.26 -8.22
N VAL A 91 36.25 10.07 -7.57
CA VAL A 91 36.59 11.46 -7.20
C VAL A 91 37.78 11.51 -6.25
N PHE A 92 37.80 10.66 -5.22
CA PHE A 92 38.91 10.61 -4.27
C PHE A 92 40.23 10.26 -4.97
N ILE A 93 40.23 9.25 -5.84
CA ILE A 93 41.44 8.86 -6.61
C ILE A 93 41.92 9.98 -7.51
N LEU A 94 41.01 10.64 -8.25
CA LEU A 94 41.37 11.73 -9.15
C LEU A 94 41.95 12.92 -8.39
N TYR A 95 41.35 13.28 -7.26
CA TYR A 95 41.85 14.33 -6.39
C TYR A 95 43.24 14.00 -5.82
N TYR A 96 43.43 12.76 -5.36
CA TYR A 96 44.69 12.32 -4.77
C TYR A 96 45.84 12.24 -5.79
N LEU A 97 45.57 11.73 -7.00
CA LEU A 97 46.60 11.53 -8.02
C LEU A 97 46.99 12.82 -8.77
N TYR A 98 46.03 13.72 -8.97
CA TYR A 98 46.19 14.87 -9.88
C TYR A 98 45.88 16.23 -9.24
N GLY A 99 45.50 16.27 -7.96
CA GLY A 99 45.23 17.50 -7.22
C GLY A 99 44.09 18.33 -7.83
N ASP A 100 44.22 19.66 -7.76
CA ASP A 100 43.17 20.61 -8.15
C ASP A 100 42.96 20.74 -9.67
N VAL A 101 43.83 20.14 -10.49
CA VAL A 101 43.77 20.24 -11.96
C VAL A 101 42.44 19.72 -12.53
N TYR A 102 41.79 18.77 -11.85
CA TYR A 102 40.53 18.16 -12.28
C TYR A 102 39.31 18.54 -11.44
N GLN A 103 39.37 19.63 -10.66
CA GLN A 103 38.28 20.08 -9.78
C GLN A 103 36.94 20.23 -10.52
N SER A 104 36.95 20.82 -11.72
CA SER A 104 35.74 21.00 -12.55
C SER A 104 35.14 19.67 -13.02
N THR A 105 35.98 18.69 -13.39
CA THR A 105 35.54 17.36 -13.82
C THR A 105 34.94 16.57 -12.67
N ILE A 106 35.53 16.67 -11.48
CA ILE A 106 35.02 16.08 -10.24
C ILE A 106 33.64 16.65 -9.90
N ALA A 107 33.49 17.97 -9.92
CA ALA A 107 32.22 18.63 -9.65
C ALA A 107 31.14 18.22 -10.66
N LEU A 108 31.50 18.07 -11.93
CA LEU A 108 30.59 17.63 -12.99
C LEU A 108 30.12 16.19 -12.76
N LEU A 109 31.01 15.26 -12.44
CA LEU A 109 30.66 13.86 -12.17
C LEU A 109 29.68 13.71 -11.00
N ILE A 110 29.96 14.38 -9.87
CA ILE A 110 29.06 14.36 -8.70
C ILE A 110 27.69 14.94 -9.08
N SER A 111 27.68 16.07 -9.78
CA SER A 111 26.44 16.74 -10.19
C SER A 111 25.60 15.87 -11.13
N SER A 112 26.23 15.19 -12.09
CA SER A 112 25.54 14.31 -13.04
C SER A 112 24.87 13.12 -12.33
N VAL A 113 25.53 12.50 -11.35
CA VAL A 113 24.95 11.38 -10.60
C VAL A 113 23.78 11.83 -9.73
N LEU A 114 23.91 12.98 -9.06
CA LEU A 114 22.82 13.56 -8.28
C LEU A 114 21.62 13.90 -9.18
N LEU A 115 21.84 14.54 -10.32
CA LEU A 115 20.77 14.87 -11.27
C LEU A 115 20.08 13.61 -11.82
N GLY A 116 20.86 12.62 -12.29
CA GLY A 116 20.32 11.37 -12.82
C GLY A 116 19.53 10.59 -11.77
N SER A 117 20.03 10.55 -10.53
CA SER A 117 19.33 9.91 -9.42
C SER A 117 18.00 10.61 -9.08
N GLY A 118 17.99 11.95 -9.08
CA GLY A 118 16.80 12.74 -8.84
C GLY A 118 15.71 12.46 -9.88
N TRP A 119 16.08 12.46 -11.16
CA TRP A 119 15.16 12.13 -12.25
C TRP A 119 14.64 10.71 -12.18
N TRP A 120 15.48 9.74 -11.85
CA TRP A 120 15.06 8.35 -11.72
C TRP A 120 14.05 8.16 -10.57
N VAL A 121 14.32 8.74 -9.40
CA VAL A 121 13.41 8.69 -8.25
C VAL A 121 12.09 9.36 -8.61
N GLN A 122 12.14 10.55 -9.22
CA GLN A 122 10.95 11.27 -9.66
C GLN A 122 10.15 10.46 -10.70
N ALA A 123 10.79 9.88 -11.71
CA ALA A 123 10.13 9.08 -12.73
C ALA A 123 9.44 7.85 -12.14
N THR A 124 10.08 7.19 -11.17
CA THR A 124 9.52 6.03 -10.48
C THR A 124 8.30 6.41 -9.65
N VAL A 125 8.42 7.44 -8.81
CA VAL A 125 7.31 7.95 -7.99
C VAL A 125 6.15 8.40 -8.88
N SER A 126 6.43 9.14 -9.96
CA SER A 126 5.43 9.57 -10.93
C SER A 126 4.76 8.41 -11.65
N LYS A 127 5.48 7.35 -12.02
CA LYS A 127 4.90 6.15 -12.64
C LYS A 127 3.94 5.44 -11.69
N VAL A 128 4.32 5.30 -10.41
CA VAL A 128 3.45 4.72 -9.38
C VAL A 128 2.22 5.57 -9.17
N ALA A 129 2.41 6.89 -8.99
CA ALA A 129 1.31 7.84 -8.82
C ALA A 129 0.37 7.85 -10.04
N ALA A 130 0.90 7.74 -11.26
CA ALA A 130 0.11 7.67 -12.48
C ALA A 130 -0.73 6.38 -12.55
N ARG A 131 -0.16 5.22 -12.18
CA ARG A 131 -0.94 3.97 -12.08
C ARG A 131 -2.06 4.10 -11.05
N LYS A 132 -1.74 4.63 -9.86
CA LYS A 132 -2.72 4.86 -8.79
C LYS A 132 -3.83 5.80 -9.25
N SER A 133 -3.49 6.93 -9.85
CA SER A 133 -4.42 7.91 -10.41
C SER A 133 -5.29 7.31 -11.53
N HIS A 134 -4.71 6.53 -12.45
CA HIS A 134 -5.46 5.85 -13.50
C HIS A 134 -6.48 4.86 -12.93
N THR A 135 -6.07 4.02 -11.98
CA THR A 135 -6.97 3.06 -11.32
C THR A 135 -8.08 3.79 -10.58
N LEU A 136 -7.77 4.87 -9.85
CA LEU A 136 -8.75 5.71 -9.18
C LEU A 136 -9.74 6.34 -10.15
N ASN A 137 -9.26 6.94 -11.24
CA ASN A 137 -10.12 7.57 -12.24
C ASN A 137 -11.04 6.57 -12.91
N THR A 138 -10.52 5.39 -13.26
CA THR A 138 -11.33 4.29 -13.81
C THR A 138 -12.45 3.91 -12.84
N LEU A 139 -12.13 3.85 -11.54
CA LEU A 139 -13.10 3.50 -10.51
C LEU A 139 -14.09 4.64 -10.19
N MET A 140 -13.66 5.90 -10.20
CA MET A 140 -14.57 7.05 -10.09
C MET A 140 -15.52 7.13 -11.29
N ASN A 141 -15.04 6.78 -12.48
CA ASN A 141 -15.89 6.62 -13.64
C ASN A 141 -16.90 5.46 -13.45
N GLN A 142 -16.52 4.39 -12.75
CA GLN A 142 -17.47 3.34 -12.34
C GLN A 142 -18.49 3.86 -11.31
N ARG A 143 -18.10 4.71 -10.34
CA ARG A 143 -19.02 5.33 -9.38
C ARG A 143 -20.06 6.20 -10.08
N ASN A 144 -19.63 6.97 -11.06
CA ASN A 144 -20.50 7.83 -11.87
C ASN A 144 -21.22 7.05 -12.98
N SER A 145 -20.99 5.74 -13.09
CA SER A 145 -21.69 4.94 -14.08
C SER A 145 -23.16 4.84 -13.74
N GLU A 146 -24.00 4.85 -14.79
CA GLU A 146 -25.43 4.64 -14.66
C GLU A 146 -25.75 3.32 -13.95
N LEU A 147 -24.89 2.30 -14.13
CA LEU A 147 -25.01 1.01 -13.47
C LEU A 147 -24.88 1.12 -11.95
N PHE A 148 -23.89 1.87 -11.44
CA PHE A 148 -23.73 2.06 -10.00
C PHE A 148 -24.93 2.81 -9.41
N HIS A 149 -25.36 3.89 -10.07
CA HIS A 149 -26.55 4.63 -9.65
C HIS A 149 -27.82 3.77 -9.65
N LYS A 150 -28.02 2.91 -10.66
CA LYS A 150 -29.13 1.95 -10.73
C LYS A 150 -29.10 0.98 -9.55
N LYS A 151 -27.93 0.42 -9.22
CA LYS A 151 -27.76 -0.52 -8.10
C LYS A 151 -28.00 0.14 -6.75
N VAL A 152 -27.44 1.34 -6.52
CA VAL A 152 -27.69 2.12 -5.30
C VAL A 152 -29.17 2.45 -5.16
N SER A 153 -29.83 2.86 -6.25
CA SER A 153 -31.26 3.15 -6.28
C SER A 153 -32.12 1.91 -6.00
N SER A 154 -31.76 0.76 -6.57
CA SER A 154 -32.41 -0.53 -6.34
C SER A 154 -32.41 -0.91 -4.85
N VAL A 155 -31.25 -0.79 -4.20
CA VAL A 155 -31.09 -1.04 -2.76
C VAL A 155 -31.90 -0.03 -1.93
N ALA A 156 -31.82 1.26 -2.27
CA ALA A 156 -32.52 2.32 -1.54
C ALA A 156 -34.04 2.20 -1.65
N ASN A 157 -34.57 1.92 -2.85
CA ASN A 157 -36.01 1.77 -3.09
C ASN A 157 -36.59 0.50 -2.47
N THR A 158 -35.78 -0.53 -2.26
CA THR A 158 -36.23 -1.83 -1.76
C THR A 158 -36.15 -1.91 -0.24
N PHE A 159 -35.04 -1.47 0.36
CA PHE A 159 -34.81 -1.59 1.80
C PHE A 159 -34.98 -0.28 2.58
N GLY A 160 -34.97 0.87 1.88
CA GLY A 160 -34.87 2.18 2.50
C GLY A 160 -33.43 2.55 2.88
N LEU A 161 -33.22 3.84 3.15
CA LEU A 161 -31.89 4.41 3.43
C LEU A 161 -31.44 4.27 4.88
N ARG A 162 -32.37 4.01 5.82
CA ARG A 162 -32.09 4.02 7.25
C ARG A 162 -32.32 2.67 7.95
N LYS A 163 -32.70 1.63 7.21
CA LYS A 163 -32.98 0.30 7.79
C LYS A 163 -31.82 -0.66 7.57
N THR A 164 -31.58 -1.50 8.56
CA THR A 164 -30.65 -2.62 8.44
C THR A 164 -31.29 -3.74 7.62
N ILE A 165 -30.56 -4.28 6.65
CA ILE A 165 -31.09 -5.36 5.81
C ILE A 165 -31.16 -6.65 6.62
N ASN A 166 -32.30 -7.35 6.53
CA ASN A 166 -32.58 -8.56 7.30
C ASN A 166 -31.54 -9.68 7.04
N GLU A 167 -31.20 -10.40 8.11
CA GLU A 167 -30.28 -11.53 8.09
C GLU A 167 -30.65 -12.62 7.06
N ILE A 168 -31.94 -12.91 6.89
CA ILE A 168 -32.43 -13.95 5.98
C ILE A 168 -32.00 -13.64 4.53
N ILE A 169 -32.05 -12.37 4.14
CA ILE A 169 -31.68 -11.91 2.79
C ILE A 169 -30.17 -12.04 2.58
N ALA A 170 -29.38 -11.71 3.61
CA ALA A 170 -27.94 -11.89 3.58
C ALA A 170 -27.55 -13.38 3.50
N LYS A 171 -28.19 -14.25 4.31
CA LYS A 171 -28.00 -15.71 4.26
C LYS A 171 -28.37 -16.29 2.91
N GLN A 172 -29.51 -15.91 2.33
CA GLN A 172 -29.95 -16.40 1.01
C GLN A 172 -28.90 -16.18 -0.08
N ARG A 173 -28.15 -15.08 0.00
CA ARG A 173 -27.10 -14.73 -0.98
C ARG A 173 -25.77 -15.44 -0.73
N LEU A 174 -25.35 -15.53 0.53
CA LEU A 174 -24.02 -15.99 0.91
C LEU A 174 -23.97 -17.49 1.21
N ILE A 175 -25.06 -18.03 1.76
CA ILE A 175 -25.24 -19.44 2.16
C ILE A 175 -26.64 -19.92 1.71
N PRO A 176 -26.87 -20.09 0.40
CA PRO A 176 -28.21 -20.44 -0.11
C PRO A 176 -28.76 -21.79 0.40
N ASN A 177 -27.89 -22.67 0.91
CA ASN A 177 -28.24 -24.00 1.43
C ASN A 177 -28.39 -24.04 2.97
N ASP A 178 -28.49 -22.89 3.63
CA ASP A 178 -28.61 -22.81 5.09
C ASP A 178 -29.89 -23.52 5.58
N LYS A 179 -29.81 -24.18 6.74
CA LYS A 179 -30.96 -24.89 7.35
C LYS A 179 -32.09 -23.93 7.69
N ASP A 180 -31.77 -22.68 8.03
CA ASP A 180 -32.72 -21.63 8.39
C ASP A 180 -33.56 -21.15 7.18
N LEU A 181 -33.12 -21.47 5.96
CA LEU A 181 -33.77 -21.04 4.70
C LEU A 181 -34.72 -22.08 4.12
N LYS A 182 -34.70 -23.34 4.59
CA LYS A 182 -35.42 -24.47 3.97
C LYS A 182 -36.93 -24.24 3.75
N ASN A 183 -37.57 -23.40 4.55
CA ASN A 183 -39.01 -23.12 4.50
C ASN A 183 -39.35 -21.64 4.26
N LYS A 184 -38.36 -20.78 4.01
CA LYS A 184 -38.54 -19.34 3.79
C LYS A 184 -38.20 -18.99 2.34
N LYS A 185 -39.21 -18.68 1.52
CA LYS A 185 -38.96 -18.08 0.20
C LYS A 185 -38.91 -16.56 0.34
N VAL A 186 -37.79 -15.98 -0.08
CA VAL A 186 -37.60 -14.54 -0.23
C VAL A 186 -38.04 -14.12 -1.64
N HIS A 187 -38.78 -13.02 -1.76
CA HIS A 187 -39.17 -12.51 -3.08
C HIS A 187 -37.94 -12.08 -3.92
N ASP A 188 -37.94 -12.42 -5.22
CA ASP A 188 -36.84 -12.13 -6.16
C ASP A 188 -36.34 -10.67 -6.14
N LYS A 189 -37.24 -9.71 -5.91
CA LYS A 189 -36.90 -8.29 -5.77
C LYS A 189 -35.88 -8.04 -4.66
N TYR A 190 -36.05 -8.69 -3.50
CA TYR A 190 -35.15 -8.56 -2.36
C TYR A 190 -33.83 -9.31 -2.58
N ILE A 191 -33.86 -10.44 -3.29
CA ILE A 191 -32.65 -11.17 -3.68
C ILE A 191 -31.80 -10.31 -4.63
N SER A 192 -32.43 -9.71 -5.65
CA SER A 192 -31.76 -8.81 -6.59
C SER A 192 -31.18 -7.59 -5.88
N ALA A 193 -31.95 -6.93 -5.02
CA ALA A 193 -31.45 -5.81 -4.22
C ALA A 193 -30.32 -6.22 -3.25
N GLY A 194 -30.35 -7.44 -2.70
CA GLY A 194 -29.25 -8.00 -1.91
C GLY A 194 -27.96 -8.19 -2.72
N ASN A 195 -28.08 -8.64 -3.98
CA ASN A 195 -26.94 -8.70 -4.91
C ASN A 195 -26.35 -7.32 -5.19
N ASP A 196 -27.22 -6.34 -5.41
CA ASP A 196 -26.82 -4.95 -5.65
C ASP A 196 -26.12 -4.36 -4.42
N MET A 197 -26.59 -4.67 -3.21
CA MET A 197 -25.94 -4.26 -1.96
C MET A 197 -24.51 -4.83 -1.86
N PHE A 198 -24.33 -6.11 -2.16
CA PHE A 198 -23.01 -6.73 -2.14
C PHE A 198 -22.06 -6.11 -3.17
N PHE A 199 -22.57 -5.74 -4.35
CA PHE A 199 -21.81 -4.99 -5.36
C PHE A 199 -21.36 -3.63 -4.84
N VAL A 200 -22.24 -2.88 -4.17
CA VAL A 200 -21.91 -1.59 -3.56
C VAL A 200 -20.87 -1.75 -2.44
N LEU A 201 -21.00 -2.77 -1.60
CA LEU A 201 -20.00 -3.06 -0.55
C LEU A 201 -18.61 -3.34 -1.12
N ASN A 202 -18.50 -4.14 -2.18
CA ASN A 202 -17.21 -4.42 -2.83
C ASN A 202 -16.54 -3.16 -3.38
N TYR A 203 -17.34 -2.23 -3.91
CA TYR A 203 -16.83 -0.92 -4.33
C TYR A 203 -16.22 -0.15 -3.14
N TYR A 204 -16.90 -0.09 -2.00
CA TYR A 204 -16.38 0.61 -0.82
C TYR A 204 -15.22 -0.11 -0.13
N GLU A 205 -15.16 -1.45 -0.16
CA GLU A 205 -13.97 -2.21 0.29
C GLU A 205 -12.72 -1.81 -0.48
N PHE A 206 -12.83 -1.68 -1.81
CA PHE A 206 -11.73 -1.22 -2.63
C PHE A 206 -11.33 0.22 -2.29
N ILE A 207 -12.31 1.13 -2.13
CA ILE A 207 -12.03 2.50 -1.72
C ILE A 207 -11.28 2.53 -0.39
N CYS A 208 -11.74 1.76 0.59
CA CYS A 208 -11.11 1.70 1.91
C CYS A 208 -9.70 1.10 1.84
N SER A 209 -9.46 0.12 0.96
CA SER A 209 -8.10 -0.40 0.69
C SER A 209 -7.16 0.69 0.17
N GLY A 210 -7.62 1.56 -0.72
CA GLY A 210 -6.82 2.70 -1.19
C GLY A 210 -6.50 3.72 -0.08
N ILE A 211 -7.42 3.91 0.87
CA ILE A 211 -7.16 4.77 2.06
C ILE A 211 -6.09 4.13 2.95
N ILE A 212 -6.25 2.85 3.29
CA ILE A 212 -5.32 2.12 4.17
C ILE A 212 -3.91 2.06 3.57
N ASN A 213 -3.80 1.91 2.25
CA ASN A 213 -2.51 1.87 1.55
C ASN A 213 -1.90 3.26 1.31
N GLY A 214 -2.59 4.35 1.68
CA GLY A 214 -2.14 5.73 1.47
C GLY A 214 -2.19 6.16 -0.01
N ASP A 215 -2.99 5.49 -0.83
CA ASP A 215 -3.23 5.85 -2.24
C ASP A 215 -4.24 6.99 -2.36
N PHE A 216 -5.13 7.11 -1.37
CA PHE A 216 -6.06 8.23 -1.25
C PHE A 216 -5.71 9.08 -0.04
N ASP A 217 -5.88 10.39 -0.20
CA ASP A 217 -5.82 11.32 0.91
C ASP A 217 -6.99 11.07 1.86
N GLU A 218 -6.69 10.57 3.05
CA GLU A 218 -7.70 10.17 4.02
C GLU A 218 -8.56 11.34 4.47
N ASP A 219 -7.98 12.53 4.65
CA ASP A 219 -8.70 13.70 5.16
C ASP A 219 -9.78 14.14 4.16
N SER A 220 -9.40 14.31 2.89
CA SER A 220 -10.32 14.59 1.79
C SER A 220 -11.40 13.50 1.63
N MET A 221 -10.99 12.23 1.75
CA MET A 221 -11.93 11.10 1.63
C MET A 221 -12.92 11.06 2.80
N ARG A 222 -12.49 11.42 4.01
CA ARG A 222 -13.35 11.47 5.20
C ARG A 222 -14.38 12.59 5.09
N GLU A 223 -14.05 13.74 4.53
CA GLU A 223 -15.02 14.80 4.27
C GLU A 223 -16.13 14.34 3.31
N CYS A 224 -15.77 13.54 2.30
CA CYS A 224 -16.72 13.06 1.29
C CYS A 224 -17.53 11.82 1.73
N LEU A 225 -16.90 10.89 2.45
CA LEU A 225 -17.44 9.55 2.71
C LEU A 225 -17.61 9.24 4.20
N GLY A 226 -17.23 10.15 5.10
CA GLY A 226 -17.17 9.91 6.55
C GLY A 226 -18.52 9.54 7.17
N GLN A 227 -19.64 9.95 6.57
CA GLN A 227 -20.98 9.52 6.97
C GLN A 227 -21.50 8.32 6.18
N ILE A 228 -20.99 8.14 4.96
CA ILE A 228 -21.45 7.08 4.04
C ILE A 228 -20.92 5.73 4.49
N VAL A 229 -19.62 5.62 4.81
CA VAL A 229 -18.99 4.35 5.18
C VAL A 229 -19.59 3.78 6.49
N PRO A 230 -19.63 4.53 7.62
CA PRO A 230 -20.28 4.02 8.84
C PRO A 230 -21.78 3.78 8.65
N GLY A 231 -22.47 4.64 7.91
CA GLY A 231 -23.90 4.44 7.61
C GLY A 231 -24.15 3.16 6.79
N LEU A 232 -23.26 2.83 5.86
CA LEU A 232 -23.34 1.61 5.07
C LEU A 232 -23.03 0.37 5.90
N GLU A 233 -22.09 0.46 6.85
CA GLU A 233 -21.80 -0.63 7.78
C GLU A 233 -23.04 -1.02 8.58
N VAL A 234 -23.76 -0.04 9.15
CA VAL A 234 -25.00 -0.28 9.90
C VAL A 234 -26.02 -0.98 9.01
N ARG A 235 -26.24 -0.45 7.79
CA ARG A 235 -27.24 -1.01 6.86
C ARG A 235 -26.92 -2.43 6.42
N ALA A 236 -25.64 -2.73 6.22
CA ALA A 236 -25.16 -3.97 5.65
C ALA A 236 -24.57 -4.94 6.70
N PHE A 237 -24.82 -4.67 7.98
CA PHE A 237 -24.23 -5.39 9.10
C PHE A 237 -24.28 -6.92 8.92
N HIS A 238 -25.46 -7.47 8.62
CA HIS A 238 -25.60 -8.93 8.44
C HIS A 238 -24.84 -9.47 7.23
N PHE A 239 -24.72 -8.73 6.12
CA PHE A 239 -23.92 -9.15 4.97
C PHE A 239 -22.44 -9.25 5.31
N ILE A 240 -21.90 -8.23 5.98
CA ILE A 240 -20.48 -8.18 6.34
C ILE A 240 -20.17 -9.25 7.38
N ARG A 241 -21.01 -9.39 8.41
CA ARG A 241 -20.87 -10.42 9.46
C ARG A 241 -20.82 -11.82 8.87
N ILE A 242 -21.83 -12.19 8.09
CA ILE A 242 -21.94 -13.55 7.51
C ILE A 242 -20.78 -13.81 6.52
N ALA A 243 -20.42 -12.82 5.70
CA ALA A 243 -19.30 -12.98 4.76
C ALA A 243 -17.97 -13.27 5.49
N ARG A 244 -17.74 -12.63 6.64
CA ARG A 244 -16.58 -12.84 7.50
C ARG A 244 -16.61 -14.16 8.27
N GLU A 245 -17.79 -14.65 8.65
CA GLU A 245 -17.94 -16.00 9.23
C GLU A 245 -17.57 -17.11 8.24
N ILE A 246 -17.89 -16.92 6.97
CA ILE A 246 -17.58 -17.89 5.91
C ILE A 246 -16.11 -17.80 5.46
N SER A 247 -15.64 -16.59 5.18
CA SER A 247 -14.37 -16.35 4.49
C SER A 247 -13.22 -15.95 5.42
N GLY A 248 -13.51 -15.74 6.71
CA GLY A 248 -12.59 -15.24 7.71
C GLY A 248 -12.53 -13.71 7.81
N SER A 249 -11.77 -13.23 8.79
CA SER A 249 -11.62 -11.81 9.13
C SER A 249 -10.92 -10.95 8.07
N SER A 250 -10.39 -11.55 7.01
CA SER A 250 -9.84 -10.84 5.85
C SER A 250 -10.93 -10.27 4.93
N CYS A 251 -12.15 -10.81 4.97
CA CYS A 251 -13.25 -10.31 4.17
C CYS A 251 -13.73 -8.94 4.69
N PHE A 252 -13.85 -7.95 3.81
CA PHE A 252 -14.21 -6.58 4.15
C PHE A 252 -13.31 -5.94 5.22
N CYS A 253 -12.05 -6.37 5.35
CA CYS A 253 -11.17 -5.92 6.42
C CYS A 253 -10.82 -4.43 6.30
N ASN A 254 -10.63 -3.91 5.08
CA ASN A 254 -10.30 -2.51 4.90
C ASN A 254 -11.51 -1.62 5.20
N PHE A 255 -12.69 -2.03 4.74
CA PHE A 255 -13.96 -1.36 5.03
C PHE A 255 -14.21 -1.28 6.53
N VAL A 256 -14.06 -2.39 7.25
CA VAL A 256 -14.25 -2.45 8.70
C VAL A 256 -13.23 -1.57 9.43
N ALA A 257 -11.95 -1.58 9.03
CA ALA A 257 -10.90 -0.76 9.63
C ALA A 257 -11.16 0.75 9.44
N VAL A 258 -11.57 1.16 8.23
CA VAL A 258 -11.90 2.56 7.95
C VAL A 258 -13.18 2.98 8.69
N SER A 259 -14.20 2.11 8.72
CA SER A 259 -15.43 2.38 9.48
C SER A 259 -15.15 2.55 10.97
N ASP A 260 -14.28 1.73 11.56
CA ASP A 260 -13.85 1.84 12.96
C ASP A 260 -13.20 3.19 13.25
N LYS A 261 -12.30 3.62 12.36
CA LYS A 261 -11.58 4.89 12.48
C LYS A 261 -12.49 6.10 12.32
N TRP A 262 -13.49 6.02 11.46
CA TRP A 262 -14.36 7.15 11.11
C TRP A 262 -15.66 7.22 11.93
N SER A 263 -16.06 6.12 12.56
CA SER A 263 -17.26 6.04 13.39
C SER A 263 -17.15 6.95 14.62
N THR A 264 -18.14 7.82 14.79
CA THR A 264 -18.29 8.66 16.00
C THR A 264 -18.87 7.90 17.18
N ASN A 265 -19.40 6.69 16.97
CA ASN A 265 -20.22 5.96 17.95
C ASN A 265 -19.46 4.79 18.61
N GLY A 266 -18.18 5.01 18.93
CA GLY A 266 -17.35 4.04 19.65
C GLY A 266 -16.77 2.93 18.77
N GLY A 267 -16.56 3.18 17.47
CA GLY A 267 -15.92 2.25 16.52
C GLY A 267 -16.89 1.49 15.61
N SER A 268 -16.37 0.48 14.93
CA SER A 268 -17.09 -0.36 13.96
C SER A 268 -18.08 -1.29 14.65
N LEU A 269 -19.29 -1.38 14.13
CA LEU A 269 -20.31 -2.31 14.65
C LEU A 269 -19.86 -3.78 14.55
N ILE A 270 -19.16 -4.13 13.46
CA ILE A 270 -18.67 -5.49 13.24
C ILE A 270 -17.60 -5.87 14.28
N LEU A 271 -16.60 -5.00 14.51
CA LEU A 271 -15.57 -5.27 15.50
C LEU A 271 -16.12 -5.33 16.93
N ARG A 272 -17.11 -4.49 17.25
CA ARG A 272 -17.79 -4.53 18.54
C ARG A 272 -18.56 -5.83 18.73
N HIS A 273 -19.22 -6.31 17.67
CA HIS A 273 -19.88 -7.62 17.70
C HIS A 273 -18.89 -8.78 17.88
N GLU A 274 -17.77 -8.76 17.17
CA GLU A 274 -16.69 -9.76 17.32
C GLU A 274 -16.09 -9.77 18.73
N LYS A 275 -16.13 -8.64 19.46
CA LYS A 275 -15.75 -8.52 20.88
C LYS A 275 -16.84 -8.97 21.87
N GLY A 276 -18.02 -9.35 21.39
CA GLY A 276 -19.15 -9.80 22.22
C GLY A 276 -20.04 -8.68 22.77
N GLU A 277 -19.95 -7.45 22.25
CA GLU A 277 -20.85 -6.37 22.68
C GLU A 277 -22.28 -6.57 22.14
N PRO A 278 -23.32 -6.17 22.88
CA PRO A 278 -24.70 -6.24 22.41
C PRO A 278 -24.98 -5.14 21.36
N VAL A 279 -24.71 -5.45 20.09
CA VAL A 279 -24.84 -4.48 18.98
C VAL A 279 -26.26 -4.39 18.42
N ILE A 280 -27.12 -5.39 18.68
CA ILE A 280 -28.47 -5.51 18.11
C ILE A 280 -29.38 -4.34 18.52
N ASN A 281 -29.20 -3.77 19.72
CA ASN A 281 -30.00 -2.64 20.20
C ASN A 281 -29.67 -1.31 19.47
N ASN A 282 -28.52 -1.23 18.78
CA ASN A 282 -28.10 -0.05 18.01
C ASN A 282 -28.43 -0.15 16.51
N LEU A 283 -28.97 -1.29 16.05
CA LEU A 283 -29.40 -1.44 14.67
C LEU A 283 -30.72 -0.66 14.48
N THR A 284 -30.72 0.29 13.55
CA THR A 284 -31.95 0.96 13.13
C THR A 284 -32.90 -0.07 12.53
N HIS A 285 -34.17 -0.06 12.99
CA HIS A 285 -35.28 -0.96 12.61
C HIS A 285 -34.94 -1.89 11.44
N CYS A 286 -34.62 -3.15 11.75
CA CYS A 286 -34.39 -4.17 10.73
C CYS A 286 -35.56 -4.19 9.74
N PHE A 287 -35.27 -4.33 8.45
CA PHE A 287 -36.32 -4.48 7.45
C PHE A 287 -37.18 -5.70 7.81
N GLU A 288 -38.49 -5.48 8.01
CA GLU A 288 -39.45 -6.44 8.57
C GLU A 288 -39.57 -7.72 7.73
N GLU A 289 -39.90 -8.83 8.39
CA GLU A 289 -40.03 -10.19 7.84
C GLU A 289 -41.13 -10.38 6.78
N THR A 290 -41.89 -9.33 6.42
CA THR A 290 -42.91 -9.37 5.34
C THR A 290 -42.32 -9.70 3.96
N ALA A 291 -41.00 -9.76 3.81
CA ALA A 291 -40.29 -10.23 2.63
C ALA A 291 -40.31 -11.76 2.43
N CYS A 292 -40.64 -12.53 3.48
CA CYS A 292 -40.69 -13.99 3.45
C CYS A 292 -42.14 -14.47 3.49
N TYR A 293 -42.49 -15.42 2.62
CA TYR A 293 -43.76 -16.15 2.72
C TYR A 293 -43.51 -17.61 3.12
N ASN A 294 -44.36 -18.12 4.01
CA ASN A 294 -44.34 -19.52 4.43
C ASN A 294 -44.91 -20.38 3.31
N THR A 295 -44.18 -21.43 2.92
CA THR A 295 -44.73 -22.50 2.09
C THR A 295 -45.49 -23.48 2.99
N THR A 296 -46.72 -23.12 3.37
CA THR A 296 -47.72 -24.11 3.79
C THR A 296 -48.68 -24.32 2.63
N SER A 297 -48.36 -25.28 1.78
CA SER A 297 -49.27 -25.98 0.87
C SER A 297 -48.75 -27.40 0.68
#